data_AF-A0ABD5SBJ5-F1
#
_entry.id   AF-A0ABD5SBJ5-F1
#
_cell.length_a   1.000
_cell.length_b   1.000
_cell.length_c   1.000
_cell.angle_alpha   90.00
_cell.angle_beta   90.00
_cell.angle_gamma   90.00
#
_symmetry.space_group_name_H-M   'P 1'
#
loop_
_entity.id
_entity.type
_entity.pdbx_description
1 polymer ?
#
loop_
_entity_poly.entity_id
_entity_poly.type
_entity_poly.pdbx_seq_one_letter_code
_entity_poly.pdbx_strand_id
1 'polypeptide(L)'
;PVVDEASRDPEVAGGGERVAELRDVDETHPGLNDPKPIATVEADGYDAVVFPGGHGTVWDVNQDRHARQLLLDAVAGENGVALVVCHAVGILAFTREADGTPLVEGRSVTGFPNAWEDEVVDDNDVMPDGRKLPYWVEDEVTLAGADWDAELDGDTSVTVDGDLITARGPESSADAAATLLDAL
;
A
#
# COMPACT_ATOMS: atom_id res chain seq x y z
N PRO A 1 12.04 11.23 -0.22
CA PRO A 1 11.70 10.23 -1.27
C PRO A 1 12.15 10.77 -2.64
N VAL A 2 12.55 9.91 -3.57
CA VAL A 2 12.75 10.31 -4.97
C VAL A 2 11.45 10.01 -5.70
N VAL A 3 10.86 11.01 -6.37
CA VAL A 3 9.66 10.80 -7.16
C VAL A 3 9.99 9.88 -8.34
N ASP A 4 9.17 8.85 -8.50
CA ASP A 4 9.21 7.96 -9.64
C ASP A 4 8.92 8.71 -10.95
N GLU A 5 9.70 8.45 -12.00
CA GLU A 5 9.57 9.19 -13.27
C GLU A 5 8.27 8.86 -14.00
N ALA A 6 7.75 7.63 -13.88
CA ALA A 6 6.48 7.25 -14.49
C ALA A 6 5.31 8.03 -13.87
N SER A 7 5.39 8.36 -12.58
CA SER A 7 4.42 9.23 -11.89
C SER A 7 4.41 10.68 -12.41
N ARG A 8 5.40 11.07 -13.23
CA ARG A 8 5.48 12.39 -13.89
C ARG A 8 5.06 12.34 -15.36
N ASP A 9 4.69 11.16 -15.87
CA ASP A 9 4.16 11.00 -17.21
C ASP A 9 2.70 11.49 -17.26
N PRO A 10 2.35 12.47 -18.11
CA PRO A 10 0.97 12.94 -18.27
C PRO A 10 -0.03 11.85 -18.65
N GLU A 11 0.38 10.80 -19.37
CA GLU A 11 -0.54 9.71 -19.73
C GLU A 11 -0.91 8.86 -18.51
N VAL A 12 0.03 8.68 -17.58
CA VAL A 12 -0.16 7.94 -16.32
C VAL A 12 -0.87 8.81 -15.28
N ALA A 13 -0.48 10.08 -15.16
CA ALA A 13 -0.95 10.97 -14.11
C ALA A 13 -2.30 11.65 -14.43
N GLY A 14 -2.94 11.38 -15.58
CA GLY A 14 -4.22 11.99 -15.94
C GLY A 14 -4.13 13.39 -16.55
N GLY A 15 -2.98 13.75 -17.13
CA GLY A 15 -2.78 14.94 -17.93
C GLY A 15 -1.73 15.92 -17.38
N GLY A 16 -1.29 16.86 -18.23
CA GLY A 16 -0.21 17.78 -17.90
C GLY A 16 -0.52 18.76 -16.76
N GLU A 17 -1.78 19.14 -16.58
CA GLU A 17 -2.23 19.97 -15.45
C GLU A 17 -2.06 19.21 -14.13
N ARG A 18 -2.47 17.94 -14.09
CA ARG A 18 -2.32 17.10 -12.91
C ARG A 18 -0.85 16.83 -12.58
N VAL A 19 0.00 16.61 -13.58
CA VAL A 19 1.46 16.52 -13.38
C VAL A 19 2.03 17.80 -12.77
N ALA A 20 1.59 18.98 -13.24
CA ALA A 20 2.05 20.24 -12.68
C ALA A 20 1.62 20.42 -11.22
N GLU A 21 0.39 20.03 -10.89
CA GLU A 21 -0.12 20.04 -9.51
C GLU A 21 0.68 19.08 -8.61
N LEU A 22 0.91 17.83 -9.06
CA LEU A 22 1.70 16.85 -8.31
C LEU A 22 3.14 17.33 -8.06
N ARG A 23 3.75 18.01 -9.05
CA ARG A 23 5.07 18.64 -8.89
C ARG A 23 5.06 19.77 -7.88
N ASP A 24 4.05 20.64 -7.93
CA ASP A 24 3.91 21.72 -6.95
C ASP A 24 3.75 21.16 -5.53
N VAL A 25 2.95 20.11 -5.35
CA VAL A 25 2.80 19.41 -4.07
C VAL A 25 4.12 18.77 -3.62
N ASP A 26 4.83 18.06 -4.49
CA ASP A 26 6.15 17.48 -4.19
C ASP A 26 7.15 18.55 -3.74
N GLU A 27 7.19 19.69 -4.43
CA GLU A 27 8.16 20.77 -4.16
C GLU A 27 7.80 21.63 -2.93
N THR A 28 6.50 21.75 -2.60
CA THR A 28 6.05 22.73 -1.61
C THR A 28 5.42 22.14 -0.35
N HIS A 29 4.96 20.88 -0.37
CA HIS A 29 4.25 20.32 0.77
C HIS A 29 5.22 20.03 1.92
N PRO A 30 5.07 20.68 3.09
CA PRO A 30 6.04 20.58 4.17
C PRO A 30 6.14 19.16 4.74
N GLY A 31 5.01 18.43 4.80
CA GLY A 31 4.99 17.06 5.28
C GLY A 31 5.65 16.04 4.34
N LEU A 32 5.82 16.36 3.05
CA LEU A 32 6.54 15.50 2.10
C LEU A 32 8.04 15.82 2.09
N ASN A 33 8.38 17.10 2.29
CA ASN A 33 9.77 17.59 2.28
C ASN A 33 10.49 17.46 3.63
N ASP A 34 9.76 17.37 4.74
CA ASP A 34 10.29 17.12 6.09
C ASP A 34 9.36 16.18 6.88
N PRO A 35 9.23 14.90 6.46
CA PRO A 35 8.34 13.95 7.09
C PRO A 35 8.83 13.59 8.50
N LYS A 36 7.90 13.39 9.42
CA LYS A 36 8.23 12.79 10.72
C LYS A 36 8.77 11.37 10.52
N PRO A 37 9.84 10.98 11.20
CA PRO A 37 10.28 9.58 11.21
C PRO A 37 9.18 8.70 11.79
N ILE A 38 8.80 7.63 11.09
CA ILE A 38 7.73 6.71 11.52
C ILE A 38 7.99 6.11 12.91
N ALA A 39 9.26 5.95 13.29
CA ALA A 39 9.68 5.50 14.63
C ALA A 39 9.33 6.46 15.78
N THR A 40 8.77 7.64 15.49
CA THR A 40 8.38 8.67 16.47
C THR A 40 6.87 8.97 16.44
N VAL A 41 6.10 8.16 15.72
CA VAL A 41 4.66 8.32 15.50
C VAL A 41 3.93 7.16 16.17
N GLU A 42 2.81 7.48 16.84
CA GLU A 42 1.93 6.52 17.50
C GLU A 42 0.55 6.58 16.84
N ALA A 43 -0.15 5.44 16.72
CA ALA A 43 -1.44 5.37 16.02
C ALA A 43 -2.55 6.15 16.73
N ASP A 44 -2.56 6.17 18.08
CA ASP A 44 -3.58 6.83 18.91
C ASP A 44 -3.85 8.32 18.59
N GLY A 45 -2.92 8.99 17.90
CA GLY A 45 -3.07 10.37 17.48
C GLY A 45 -3.85 10.57 16.16
N TYR A 46 -4.32 9.49 15.53
CA TYR A 46 -4.88 9.49 14.19
C TYR A 46 -6.16 8.63 14.13
N ASP A 47 -7.15 9.09 13.37
CA ASP A 47 -8.36 8.31 13.11
C ASP A 47 -8.11 7.17 12.10
N ALA A 48 -7.10 7.34 11.24
CA ALA A 48 -6.69 6.33 10.27
C ALA A 48 -5.18 6.33 10.00
N VAL A 49 -4.65 5.17 9.60
CA VAL A 49 -3.28 5.03 9.08
C VAL A 49 -3.34 4.56 7.63
N VAL A 50 -2.71 5.31 6.73
CA VAL A 50 -2.71 5.01 5.29
C VAL A 50 -1.31 4.64 4.81
N PHE A 51 -1.21 3.45 4.21
CA PHE A 51 -0.01 2.95 3.55
C PHE A 51 -0.22 3.00 2.03
N PRO A 52 0.21 4.08 1.36
CA PRO A 52 0.18 4.13 -0.09
C PRO A 52 1.17 3.12 -0.67
N GLY A 53 0.87 2.62 -1.86
CA GLY A 53 1.68 1.60 -2.51
C GLY A 53 2.87 2.14 -3.30
N GLY A 54 3.12 1.46 -4.42
CA GLY A 54 4.31 1.65 -5.26
C GLY A 54 5.38 0.61 -4.93
N HIS A 55 6.08 0.14 -5.97
CA HIS A 55 7.05 -0.95 -5.86
C HIS A 55 8.09 -0.71 -4.76
N GLY A 56 8.50 0.54 -4.47
CA GLY A 56 9.46 0.87 -3.41
C GLY A 56 9.18 0.17 -2.06
N THR A 57 7.91 0.04 -1.70
CA THR A 57 7.43 -0.52 -0.43
C THR A 57 7.92 -1.94 -0.15
N VAL A 58 8.19 -2.76 -1.18
CA VAL A 58 8.66 -4.14 -0.99
C VAL A 58 10.10 -4.20 -0.48
N TRP A 59 10.88 -3.13 -0.64
CA TRP A 59 12.25 -3.05 -0.14
C TRP A 59 12.38 -2.35 1.21
N ASP A 60 11.48 -1.43 1.57
CA ASP A 60 11.57 -0.63 2.78
C ASP A 60 10.37 -0.77 3.72
N VAL A 61 9.22 -0.19 3.39
CA VAL A 61 8.05 -0.04 4.28
C VAL A 61 7.54 -1.38 4.76
N ASN A 62 7.37 -2.35 3.86
CA ASN A 62 6.88 -3.68 4.21
C ASN A 62 7.84 -4.43 5.13
N GLN A 63 9.13 -4.05 5.12
CA GLN A 63 10.19 -4.64 5.95
C GLN A 63 10.47 -3.87 7.25
N ASP A 64 9.92 -2.66 7.39
CA ASP A 64 10.16 -1.80 8.53
C ASP A 64 9.30 -2.21 9.74
N ARG A 65 9.97 -2.45 10.87
CA ARG A 65 9.30 -2.88 12.11
C ARG A 65 8.38 -1.81 12.70
N HIS A 66 8.67 -0.52 12.51
CA HIS A 66 7.86 0.57 13.04
C HIS A 66 6.61 0.76 12.19
N ALA A 67 6.72 0.60 10.86
CA ALA A 67 5.57 0.54 9.96
C ALA A 67 4.61 -0.59 10.32
N ARG A 68 5.14 -1.81 10.54
CA ARG A 68 4.35 -2.98 10.94
C ARG A 68 3.68 -2.78 12.31
N GLN A 69 4.39 -2.20 13.26
CA GLN A 69 3.81 -1.87 14.57
C GLN A 69 2.68 -0.86 14.43
N LEU A 70 2.88 0.22 13.65
CA LEU A 70 1.86 1.24 13.43
C LEU A 70 0.60 0.67 12.76
N LEU A 71 0.78 -0.25 11.81
CA LEU A 71 -0.33 -0.98 11.20
C LEU A 71 -1.08 -1.84 12.23
N LEU A 72 -0.35 -2.63 13.02
CA LEU A 72 -0.95 -3.47 14.06
C LEU A 72 -1.74 -2.61 15.06
N ASP A 73 -1.17 -1.50 15.51
CA ASP A 73 -1.83 -0.59 16.46
C ASP A 73 -3.08 0.05 15.84
N ALA A 74 -3.04 0.40 14.56
CA ALA A 74 -4.18 0.98 13.85
C ALA A 74 -5.38 0.02 13.76
N VAL A 75 -5.15 -1.27 13.56
CA VAL A 75 -6.21 -2.29 13.44
C VAL A 75 -6.50 -3.02 14.76
N ALA A 76 -5.77 -2.73 15.83
CA ALA A 76 -6.05 -3.28 17.16
C ALA A 76 -6.99 -2.37 18.00
N GLY A 77 -7.12 -1.09 17.63
CA GLY A 77 -7.92 -0.11 18.36
C GLY A 77 -9.42 -0.22 18.11
N GLU A 78 -10.25 0.17 19.08
CA GLU A 78 -11.72 0.09 18.97
C GLU A 78 -12.31 0.93 17.82
N ASN A 79 -11.59 1.95 17.34
CA ASN A 79 -12.05 2.88 16.29
C ASN A 79 -10.97 3.18 15.23
N GLY A 80 -9.86 2.44 15.21
CA GLY A 80 -8.80 2.69 14.24
C GLY A 80 -9.09 1.99 12.91
N VAL A 81 -8.72 2.64 11.80
CA VAL A 81 -8.84 2.04 10.46
C VAL A 81 -7.50 2.15 9.74
N ALA A 82 -7.08 1.06 9.08
CA ALA A 82 -5.92 1.08 8.19
C ALA A 82 -6.37 0.98 6.73
N LEU A 83 -5.81 1.82 5.86
CA LEU A 83 -5.92 1.67 4.40
C LEU A 83 -4.55 1.28 3.84
N VAL A 84 -4.47 0.13 3.17
CA VAL A 84 -3.23 -0.38 2.57
C VAL A 84 -3.43 -0.61 1.07
N VAL A 85 -2.58 0.00 0.23
CA VAL A 85 -2.83 0.06 -1.23
C VAL A 85 -1.70 -0.61 -2.01
N CYS A 86 -2.05 -1.38 -3.04
CA CYS A 86 -1.13 -1.87 -4.07
C CYS A 86 0.01 -2.72 -3.45
N HIS A 87 1.28 -2.43 -3.75
CA HIS A 87 2.41 -3.20 -3.18
C HIS A 87 2.57 -3.12 -1.66
N ALA A 88 2.03 -2.08 -1.02
CA ALA A 88 2.09 -1.95 0.43
C ALA A 88 1.31 -3.07 1.13
N VAL A 89 0.34 -3.72 0.45
CA VAL A 89 -0.46 -4.83 0.99
C VAL A 89 0.42 -5.98 1.48
N GLY A 90 1.63 -6.13 0.92
CA GLY A 90 2.62 -7.10 1.40
C GLY A 90 3.02 -6.92 2.87
N ILE A 91 2.89 -5.72 3.46
CA ILE A 91 3.15 -5.50 4.90
C ILE A 91 2.31 -6.40 5.80
N LEU A 92 1.11 -6.78 5.36
CA LEU A 92 0.17 -7.61 6.12
C LEU A 92 0.74 -9.04 6.32
N ALA A 93 1.44 -9.57 5.32
CA ALA A 93 2.10 -10.87 5.38
C ALA A 93 3.24 -10.93 6.42
N PHE A 94 3.83 -9.78 6.77
CA PHE A 94 4.96 -9.70 7.70
C PHE A 94 4.62 -9.07 9.05
N THR A 95 3.41 -8.59 9.23
CA THR A 95 2.90 -8.10 10.52
C THR A 95 2.36 -9.29 11.31
N ARG A 96 2.60 -9.30 12.61
CA ARG A 96 2.28 -10.44 13.48
C ARG A 96 1.41 -9.96 14.63
N GLU A 97 0.35 -10.71 14.89
CA GLU A 97 -0.49 -10.57 16.06
C GLU A 97 0.26 -10.95 17.34
N ALA A 98 -0.33 -10.66 18.50
CA ALA A 98 0.29 -10.96 19.80
C ALA A 98 0.56 -12.46 20.03
N ASP A 99 -0.21 -13.34 19.39
CA ASP A 99 -0.02 -14.79 19.43
C ASP A 99 0.97 -15.32 18.38
N GLY A 100 1.50 -14.43 17.54
CA GLY A 100 2.47 -14.74 16.49
C GLY A 100 1.85 -15.18 15.16
N THR A 101 0.52 -15.19 15.02
CA THR A 101 -0.13 -15.41 13.72
C THR A 101 0.10 -14.21 12.79
N PRO A 102 0.15 -14.41 11.46
CA PRO A 102 0.15 -13.29 10.51
C PRO A 102 -1.11 -12.46 10.64
N LEU A 103 -0.99 -11.13 10.60
CA LEU A 103 -2.14 -10.21 10.69
C LEU A 103 -3.19 -10.47 9.59
N VAL A 104 -2.73 -10.93 8.41
CA VAL A 104 -3.59 -11.20 7.25
C VAL A 104 -4.28 -12.56 7.29
N GLU A 105 -3.95 -13.43 8.25
CA GLU A 105 -4.47 -14.81 8.28
C GLU A 105 -6.00 -14.81 8.38
N GLY A 106 -6.66 -15.38 7.38
CA GLY A 106 -8.12 -15.46 7.29
C GLY A 106 -8.85 -14.17 6.93
N ARG A 107 -8.12 -13.06 6.69
CA ARG A 107 -8.72 -11.79 6.27
C ARG A 107 -8.88 -11.73 4.75
N SER A 108 -9.97 -11.13 4.28
CA SER A 108 -10.19 -10.86 2.86
C SER A 108 -9.44 -9.60 2.44
N VAL A 109 -8.62 -9.70 1.39
CA VAL A 109 -7.78 -8.59 0.92
C VAL A 109 -7.62 -8.57 -0.59
N THR A 110 -7.39 -7.37 -1.13
CA THR A 110 -6.96 -7.12 -2.50
C THR A 110 -5.60 -6.40 -2.49
N GLY A 111 -4.93 -6.33 -3.63
CA GLY A 111 -3.63 -5.67 -3.76
C GLY A 111 -3.08 -5.81 -5.18
N PHE A 112 -1.83 -5.40 -5.40
CA PHE A 112 -1.25 -5.48 -6.74
C PHE A 112 -1.06 -6.95 -7.13
N PRO A 113 -1.67 -7.41 -8.25
CA PRO A 113 -1.71 -8.84 -8.59
C PRO A 113 -0.44 -9.28 -9.32
N ASN A 114 -0.08 -10.55 -9.13
CA ASN A 114 1.03 -11.19 -9.85
C ASN A 114 0.84 -11.09 -11.37
N ALA A 115 -0.41 -11.19 -11.86
CA ALA A 115 -0.72 -11.08 -13.28
C ALA A 115 -0.27 -9.75 -13.91
N TRP A 116 -0.25 -8.65 -13.13
CA TRP A 116 0.24 -7.35 -13.60
C TRP A 116 1.74 -7.19 -13.34
N GLU A 117 2.25 -7.75 -12.25
CA GLU A 117 3.69 -7.74 -11.96
C GLU A 117 4.51 -8.46 -13.04
N ASP A 118 4.00 -9.58 -13.57
CA ASP A 118 4.61 -10.35 -14.67
C ASP A 118 4.77 -9.53 -15.97
N GLU A 119 3.97 -8.47 -16.16
CA GLU A 119 4.10 -7.56 -17.30
C GLU A 119 5.18 -6.47 -17.08
N VAL A 120 5.64 -6.30 -15.84
CA VAL A 120 6.59 -5.25 -15.43
C VAL A 120 8.01 -5.79 -15.28
N VAL A 121 8.18 -6.97 -14.68
CA VAL A 121 9.50 -7.59 -14.46
C VAL A 121 9.94 -8.50 -15.60
N ASP A 122 11.24 -8.80 -15.65
CA ASP A 122 11.77 -9.85 -16.53
C ASP A 122 11.64 -11.26 -15.91
N ASP A 123 12.01 -12.30 -16.68
CA ASP A 123 12.01 -13.71 -16.24
C ASP A 123 12.85 -14.00 -14.97
N ASN A 124 13.63 -13.03 -14.48
CA ASN A 124 14.45 -13.11 -13.27
C ASN A 124 13.95 -12.19 -12.15
N ASP A 125 12.70 -11.72 -12.21
CA ASP A 125 12.07 -10.77 -11.29
C ASP A 125 12.80 -9.42 -11.22
N VAL A 126 13.49 -9.01 -12.30
CA VAL A 126 14.22 -7.75 -12.35
C VAL A 126 13.36 -6.67 -12.98
N MET A 127 13.17 -5.58 -12.24
CA MET A 127 12.47 -4.37 -12.69
C MET A 127 13.22 -3.68 -13.85
N PRO A 128 12.55 -2.84 -14.66
CA PRO A 128 13.21 -2.08 -15.73
C PRO A 128 14.36 -1.18 -15.27
N ASP A 129 14.38 -0.79 -13.98
CA ASP A 129 15.46 0.00 -13.37
C ASP A 129 16.65 -0.84 -12.87
N GLY A 130 16.59 -2.16 -13.04
CA GLY A 130 17.65 -3.11 -12.68
C GLY A 130 17.60 -3.63 -11.25
N ARG A 131 16.61 -3.24 -10.43
CA ARG A 131 16.42 -3.79 -9.08
C ARG A 131 15.65 -5.11 -9.16
N LYS A 132 16.10 -6.12 -8.41
CA LYS A 132 15.37 -7.39 -8.28
C LYS A 132 14.30 -7.26 -7.20
N LEU A 133 13.08 -7.72 -7.51
CA LEU A 133 12.02 -7.86 -6.51
C LEU A 133 12.46 -8.84 -5.42
N PRO A 134 12.31 -8.49 -4.13
CA PRO A 134 12.67 -9.37 -3.03
C PRO A 134 11.66 -10.51 -2.84
N TYR A 135 10.40 -10.28 -3.24
CA TYR A 135 9.27 -11.20 -3.20
C TYR A 135 8.10 -10.62 -4.02
N TRP A 136 7.10 -11.46 -4.29
CA TRP A 136 5.86 -11.08 -4.97
C TRP A 136 4.75 -10.89 -3.92
N VAL A 137 3.97 -9.80 -4.02
CA VAL A 137 3.06 -9.39 -2.93
C VAL A 137 1.91 -10.37 -2.73
N GLU A 138 1.24 -10.77 -3.82
CA GLU A 138 0.14 -11.74 -3.79
C GLU A 138 0.60 -13.09 -3.23
N ASP A 139 1.80 -13.55 -3.60
CA ASP A 139 2.38 -14.79 -3.08
C ASP A 139 2.56 -14.75 -1.56
N GLU A 140 3.14 -13.67 -1.03
CA GLU A 140 3.44 -13.55 0.40
C GLU A 140 2.16 -13.46 1.24
N VAL A 141 1.15 -12.69 0.80
CA VAL A 141 -0.11 -12.57 1.56
C VAL A 141 -0.94 -13.85 1.48
N THR A 142 -0.98 -14.52 0.32
CA THR A 142 -1.64 -15.82 0.16
C THR A 142 -0.96 -16.89 1.00
N LEU A 143 0.39 -16.92 1.01
CA LEU A 143 1.17 -17.83 1.86
C LEU A 143 0.92 -17.57 3.36
N ALA A 144 0.71 -16.31 3.73
CA ALA A 144 0.35 -15.90 5.08
C ALA A 144 -1.13 -16.16 5.46
N GLY A 145 -1.92 -16.75 4.57
CA GLY A 145 -3.28 -17.21 4.85
C GLY A 145 -4.39 -16.21 4.51
N ALA A 146 -4.10 -15.18 3.71
CA ALA A 146 -5.09 -14.25 3.21
C ALA A 146 -6.15 -14.93 2.32
N ASP A 147 -7.39 -14.44 2.38
CA ASP A 147 -8.41 -14.69 1.37
C ASP A 147 -8.26 -13.61 0.27
N TRP A 148 -7.38 -13.90 -0.70
CA TRP A 148 -6.96 -12.96 -1.73
C TRP A 148 -7.92 -12.93 -2.93
N ASP A 149 -8.36 -11.73 -3.32
CA ASP A 149 -9.00 -11.48 -4.61
C ASP A 149 -8.63 -10.10 -5.14
N ALA A 150 -7.93 -10.06 -6.29
CA ALA A 150 -7.59 -8.81 -6.97
C ALA A 150 -8.73 -8.28 -7.87
N GLU A 151 -9.82 -9.03 -8.06
CA GLU A 151 -10.96 -8.68 -8.92
C GLU A 151 -10.54 -8.18 -10.31
N LEU A 152 -9.69 -8.94 -11.00
CA LEU A 152 -9.04 -8.53 -12.28
C LEU A 152 -10.03 -8.12 -13.38
N ASP A 153 -11.27 -8.60 -13.32
CA ASP A 153 -12.33 -8.26 -14.28
C ASP A 153 -13.01 -6.90 -13.99
N GLY A 154 -12.76 -6.31 -12.81
CA GLY A 154 -13.34 -5.04 -12.37
C GLY A 154 -12.45 -3.84 -12.67
N ASP A 155 -13.06 -2.67 -12.93
CA ASP A 155 -12.35 -1.41 -13.16
C ASP A 155 -11.56 -0.96 -11.91
N THR A 156 -12.14 -1.18 -10.74
CA THR A 156 -11.52 -0.93 -9.42
C THR A 156 -11.74 -2.15 -8.52
N SER A 157 -10.91 -2.25 -7.49
CA SER A 157 -11.04 -3.26 -6.43
C SER A 157 -10.61 -2.66 -5.10
N VAL A 158 -11.55 -2.69 -4.14
CA VAL A 158 -11.40 -2.23 -2.75
C VAL A 158 -12.09 -3.25 -1.86
N THR A 159 -11.34 -3.80 -0.92
CA THR A 159 -11.84 -4.81 0.04
C THR A 159 -11.85 -4.22 1.43
N VAL A 160 -12.97 -4.33 2.13
CA VAL A 160 -13.13 -3.93 3.53
C VAL A 160 -13.32 -5.18 4.38
N ASP A 161 -12.40 -5.41 5.31
CA ASP A 161 -12.47 -6.45 6.33
C ASP A 161 -12.31 -5.81 7.72
N GLY A 162 -13.45 -5.42 8.30
CA GLY A 162 -13.51 -4.77 9.61
C GLY A 162 -12.78 -3.43 9.62
N ASP A 163 -11.67 -3.39 10.35
CA ASP A 163 -10.76 -2.25 10.53
C ASP A 163 -9.70 -2.10 9.43
N LEU A 164 -9.65 -3.06 8.49
CA LEU A 164 -8.68 -3.09 7.41
C LEU A 164 -9.36 -2.85 6.07
N ILE A 165 -8.92 -1.81 5.37
CA ILE A 165 -9.27 -1.53 3.99
C ILE A 165 -8.04 -1.81 3.13
N THR A 166 -8.21 -2.58 2.07
CA THR A 166 -7.17 -2.81 1.06
C THR A 166 -7.65 -2.40 -0.32
N ALA A 167 -6.73 -2.00 -1.20
CA ALA A 167 -7.06 -1.58 -2.56
C ALA A 167 -6.00 -2.02 -3.57
N ARG A 168 -6.44 -2.47 -4.75
CA ARG A 168 -5.57 -3.12 -5.75
C ARG A 168 -4.42 -2.24 -6.25
N GLY A 169 -4.69 -0.98 -6.58
CA GLY A 169 -3.77 -0.21 -7.41
C GLY A 169 -4.13 1.26 -7.56
N PRO A 170 -3.40 1.99 -8.44
CA PRO A 170 -3.68 3.38 -8.77
C PRO A 170 -5.14 3.64 -9.16
N GLU A 171 -5.74 2.75 -9.96
CA GLU A 171 -7.13 2.84 -10.43
C GLU A 171 -8.12 2.81 -9.28
N SER A 172 -7.85 2.01 -8.24
CA SER A 172 -8.68 1.91 -7.04
C SER A 172 -8.49 3.06 -6.05
N SER A 173 -7.51 3.94 -6.23
CA SER A 173 -7.09 4.88 -5.17
C SER A 173 -8.18 5.89 -4.78
N ALA A 174 -8.99 6.33 -5.75
CA ALA A 174 -10.09 7.26 -5.48
C ALA A 174 -11.23 6.58 -4.68
N ASP A 175 -11.62 5.37 -5.09
CA ASP A 175 -12.67 4.58 -4.42
C ASP A 175 -12.22 4.15 -3.02
N ALA A 176 -10.94 3.81 -2.86
CA ALA A 176 -10.34 3.48 -1.58
C ALA A 176 -10.36 4.66 -0.61
N ALA A 177 -10.03 5.87 -1.09
CA ALA A 177 -10.10 7.08 -0.28
C ALA A 177 -11.54 7.42 0.14
N ALA A 178 -12.51 7.25 -0.77
CA ALA A 178 -13.93 7.45 -0.42
C ALA A 178 -14.41 6.42 0.61
N THR A 179 -14.03 5.15 0.45
CA THR A 179 -14.38 4.07 1.38
C THR A 179 -13.77 4.29 2.76
N LEU A 180 -12.54 4.78 2.82
CA LEU A 180 -11.92 5.18 4.09
C LEU A 180 -12.70 6.30 4.77
N LEU A 181 -13.10 7.34 4.03
CA LEU A 181 -13.88 8.44 4.60
C LEU A 181 -15.25 8.01 5.12
N ASP A 182 -15.88 7.02 4.49
CA ASP A 182 -17.16 6.47 4.94
C ASP A 182 -17.03 5.58 6.20
N ALA A 183 -15.82 5.08 6.48
CA ALA A 183 -15.52 4.24 7.64
C ALA A 183 -15.16 5.04 8.91
N LEU A 184 -14.94 6.35 8.81
CA LEU A 184 -14.58 7.27 9.91
C LEU A 184 -15.81 8.03 10.46
#